data_AF-A0A377XHY8-F1
#
_entry.id   AF-A0A377XHY8-F1
#
_cell.length_a   1.000
_cell.length_b   1.000
_cell.length_c   1.000
_cell.angle_alpha   90.00
_cell.angle_beta   90.00
_cell.angle_gamma   90.00
#
_symmetry.space_group_name_H-M   'P 1'
#
loop_
_entity.id
_entity.type
_entity.pdbx_description
1 polymer ?
#
loop_
_entity_poly.entity_id
_entity_poly.type
_entity_poly.pdbx_seq_one_letter_code
_entity_poly.pdbx_strand_id
1 'polypeptide(L)'
;MFSASALATCPDWPPARGRQETSRLHQQIVAWKEAYWRQGASGVSDDVYDQLTLRLAQWRQCFPGATPEDDDLPPPTGDARHPVAHTGVRKLADEDSVARWMKNKSDLWIQPKVDGVAVTLVYRQGRLVQAISRGDGLRGEAWTARARQIPALAKVMTGELADSVLQGELFLRRDGHVQQQAGGMNARAKVAGLMMRADAAAALSQLDVFIWAWPDGPSDMRRSSEAAGAGGV
;
A
#
# COMPACT_ATOMS: atom_id res chain seq x y z
N MET A 1 25.26 2.54 -27.72
CA MET A 1 26.14 1.67 -26.92
C MET A 1 26.79 2.58 -25.90
N PHE A 2 26.46 2.59 -24.61
CA PHE A 2 26.43 1.47 -23.66
C PHE A 2 25.30 1.65 -22.63
N SER A 3 24.47 0.63 -22.44
CA SER A 3 23.70 0.44 -21.20
C SER A 3 24.51 -0.47 -20.30
N ALA A 4 25.14 0.09 -19.27
CA ALA A 4 25.66 -0.69 -18.17
C ALA A 4 24.52 -0.92 -17.16
N SER A 5 23.82 -2.04 -17.32
CA SER A 5 23.10 -2.61 -16.18
C SER A 5 24.15 -2.94 -15.13
N ALA A 6 24.17 -2.22 -14.02
CA ALA A 6 25.01 -2.57 -12.88
C ALA A 6 24.52 -3.91 -12.33
N LEU A 7 25.06 -5.01 -12.86
CA LEU A 7 25.02 -6.31 -12.20
C LEU A 7 25.71 -6.10 -10.86
N ALA A 8 24.93 -5.99 -9.80
CA ALA A 8 25.48 -5.82 -8.48
C ALA A 8 26.31 -7.07 -8.17
N THR A 9 27.62 -6.89 -8.04
CA THR A 9 28.58 -7.97 -7.77
C THR A 9 28.36 -8.50 -6.35
N CYS A 10 28.56 -9.80 -6.15
CA CYS A 10 28.56 -10.37 -4.81
C CYS A 10 29.65 -9.72 -3.94
N PRO A 11 29.38 -9.46 -2.65
CA PRO A 11 30.43 -8.99 -1.73
C PRO A 11 31.61 -9.95 -1.69
N ASP A 12 32.83 -9.43 -1.68
CA ASP A 12 34.06 -10.20 -1.51
C ASP A 12 34.26 -10.56 -0.02
N TRP A 13 33.38 -11.42 0.50
CA TRP A 13 33.38 -11.88 1.89
C TRP A 13 33.61 -13.39 1.96
N PRO A 14 34.29 -13.87 3.02
CA PRO A 14 34.31 -15.29 3.32
C PRO A 14 32.87 -15.84 3.45
N PRO A 15 32.55 -17.04 2.92
CA PRO A 15 31.19 -17.58 2.90
C PRO A 15 30.50 -17.60 4.27
N ALA A 16 31.25 -17.85 5.35
CA ALA A 16 30.73 -17.83 6.71
C ALA A 16 30.21 -16.44 7.13
N ARG A 17 31.00 -15.39 6.83
CA ARG A 17 30.60 -14.00 7.07
C ARG A 17 29.40 -13.63 6.20
N GLY A 18 29.42 -13.99 4.92
CA GLY A 18 28.32 -13.72 4.01
C GLY A 18 26.99 -14.31 4.48
N ARG A 19 26.97 -15.56 4.97
CA ARG A 19 25.78 -16.17 5.57
C ARG A 19 25.32 -15.44 6.83
N GLN A 20 26.25 -15.03 7.71
CA GLN A 20 25.93 -14.29 8.93
C GLN A 20 25.28 -12.94 8.63
N GLU A 21 25.87 -12.14 7.73
CA GLU A 21 25.34 -10.82 7.36
C GLU A 21 24.00 -10.93 6.64
N THR A 22 23.84 -11.95 5.78
CA THR A 22 22.55 -12.24 5.12
C THR A 22 21.48 -12.59 6.15
N SER A 23 21.80 -13.42 7.14
CA SER A 23 20.88 -13.77 8.22
C SER A 23 20.50 -12.57 9.08
N ARG A 24 21.47 -11.70 9.39
CA ARG A 24 21.25 -10.48 10.17
C ARG A 24 20.33 -9.51 9.42
N LEU A 25 20.58 -9.29 8.13
CA LEU A 25 19.74 -8.44 7.29
C LEU A 25 18.30 -9.00 7.19
N HIS A 26 18.17 -10.31 7.03
CA HIS A 26 16.89 -10.99 7.02
C HIS A 26 16.11 -10.75 8.33
N GLN A 27 16.73 -10.98 9.49
CA GLN A 27 16.09 -10.73 10.79
C GLN A 27 15.64 -9.27 10.95
N GLN A 28 16.44 -8.32 10.47
CA GLN A 28 16.09 -6.90 10.52
C GLN A 28 14.88 -6.56 9.65
N ILE A 29 14.81 -7.12 8.43
CA ILE A 29 13.67 -6.96 7.51
C ILE A 29 12.41 -7.55 8.12
N VAL A 30 12.49 -8.76 8.70
CA VAL A 30 11.38 -9.40 9.40
C VAL A 30 10.89 -8.52 10.56
N ALA A 31 11.80 -8.00 11.40
CA ALA A 31 11.43 -7.13 12.51
C ALA A 31 10.73 -5.82 12.06
N TRP A 32 11.20 -5.19 10.98
CA TRP A 32 10.52 -4.02 10.41
C TRP A 32 9.17 -4.36 9.80
N LYS A 33 9.05 -5.50 9.11
CA LYS A 33 7.78 -6.02 8.59
C LYS A 33 6.79 -6.23 9.73
N GLU A 34 7.18 -6.90 10.83
CA GLU A 34 6.32 -7.09 12.00
C GLU A 34 5.88 -5.77 12.65
N ALA A 35 6.82 -4.84 12.86
CA ALA A 35 6.51 -3.54 13.45
C ALA A 35 5.52 -2.75 12.59
N TYR A 36 5.69 -2.80 11.26
CA TYR A 36 4.77 -2.14 10.33
C TYR A 36 3.37 -2.75 10.43
N TRP A 37 3.26 -4.07 10.32
CA TRP A 37 1.97 -4.76 10.30
C TRP A 37 1.23 -4.72 11.64
N ARG A 38 1.93 -4.82 12.77
CA ARG A 38 1.29 -4.87 14.09
C ARG A 38 1.08 -3.50 14.73
N GLN A 39 1.92 -2.51 14.39
CA GLN A 39 1.96 -1.24 15.10
C GLN A 39 1.83 -0.02 14.17
N GLY A 40 1.84 -0.23 12.85
CA GLY A 40 1.93 0.85 11.89
C GLY A 40 3.19 1.68 12.09
N ALA A 41 4.31 1.02 12.41
CA ALA A 41 5.58 1.68 12.69
C ALA A 41 6.65 1.12 11.75
N SER A 42 7.46 2.02 11.17
CA SER A 42 8.64 1.62 10.41
C SER A 42 9.85 2.41 10.90
N GLY A 43 10.93 1.68 11.22
CA GLY A 43 12.21 2.26 11.63
C GLY A 43 13.04 2.82 10.46
N VAL A 44 12.65 2.50 9.22
CA VAL A 44 13.29 2.95 7.97
C VAL A 44 12.23 3.42 6.97
N SER A 45 12.64 4.09 5.89
CA SER A 45 11.71 4.44 4.81
C SER A 45 11.38 3.30 3.87
N ASP A 46 10.24 3.37 3.20
CA ASP A 46 9.79 2.39 2.20
C ASP A 46 10.88 2.17 1.14
N ASP A 47 11.52 3.24 0.64
CA ASP A 47 12.61 3.13 -0.34
C ASP A 47 13.83 2.40 0.23
N VAL A 48 14.20 2.66 1.48
CA VAL A 48 15.31 1.96 2.16
C VAL A 48 14.96 0.50 2.40
N TYR A 49 13.74 0.21 2.83
CA TYR A 49 13.23 -1.15 3.02
C TYR A 49 13.27 -1.94 1.70
N ASP A 50 12.79 -1.34 0.60
CA ASP A 50 12.80 -1.96 -0.73
C ASP A 50 14.23 -2.24 -1.21
N GLN A 51 15.13 -1.27 -1.07
CA GLN A 51 16.55 -1.44 -1.42
C GLN A 51 17.21 -2.56 -0.62
N LEU A 52 16.93 -2.64 0.69
CA LEU A 52 17.47 -3.68 1.57
C LEU A 52 16.86 -5.04 1.27
N THR A 53 15.60 -5.11 0.87
CA THR A 53 14.94 -6.35 0.43
C THR A 53 15.54 -6.86 -0.88
N LEU A 54 15.78 -5.98 -1.85
CA LEU A 54 16.51 -6.33 -3.08
C LEU A 54 17.94 -6.79 -2.78
N ARG A 55 18.63 -6.10 -1.87
CA ARG A 55 19.97 -6.50 -1.41
C ARG A 55 19.94 -7.89 -0.76
N LEU A 56 18.97 -8.17 0.10
CA LEU A 56 18.80 -9.48 0.73
C LEU A 56 18.59 -10.57 -0.32
N ALA A 57 17.71 -10.35 -1.29
CA ALA A 57 17.45 -11.30 -2.37
C ALA A 57 18.73 -11.62 -3.15
N GLN A 58 19.55 -10.61 -3.44
CA GLN A 58 20.84 -10.80 -4.08
C GLN A 58 21.84 -11.54 -3.18
N TRP A 59 21.96 -11.19 -1.89
CA TRP A 59 22.88 -11.85 -0.98
C TRP A 59 22.50 -13.31 -0.72
N ARG A 60 21.21 -13.65 -0.73
CA ARG A 60 20.72 -15.05 -0.71
C ARG A 60 21.27 -15.86 -1.90
N GLN A 61 21.42 -15.24 -3.07
CA GLN A 61 22.04 -15.89 -4.25
C GLN A 61 23.57 -16.04 -4.09
N CYS A 62 24.24 -15.03 -3.53
CA CYS A 62 25.69 -15.04 -3.32
C CYS A 62 26.15 -15.99 -2.22
N PHE A 63 25.34 -16.16 -1.16
CA PHE A 63 25.66 -16.95 0.02
C PHE A 63 24.54 -17.95 0.36
N PRO A 64 24.39 -19.04 -0.44
CA PRO A 64 23.39 -20.06 -0.17
C PRO A 64 23.51 -20.68 1.23
N GLY A 65 22.38 -21.08 1.81
CA GLY A 65 22.32 -21.68 3.15
C GLY A 65 22.35 -20.69 4.31
N ALA A 66 22.13 -19.39 4.07
CA ALA A 66 22.01 -18.38 5.12
C ALA A 66 20.71 -18.51 5.93
N THR A 67 19.55 -18.82 5.31
CA THR A 67 18.26 -19.05 6.00
C THR A 67 17.28 -19.82 5.11
N PRO A 68 16.23 -20.47 5.67
CA PRO A 68 15.08 -20.95 4.91
C PRO A 68 14.34 -19.80 4.20
N GLU A 69 13.65 -20.11 3.10
CA GLU A 69 12.92 -19.15 2.25
C GLU A 69 11.62 -18.60 2.86
N ASP A 70 11.16 -19.14 4.00
CA ASP A 70 9.85 -18.78 4.57
C ASP A 70 9.83 -17.34 5.13
N ASP A 71 9.48 -16.42 4.22
CA ASP A 71 9.14 -15.01 4.42
C ASP A 71 7.68 -14.81 4.91
N ASP A 72 6.95 -15.91 5.19
CA ASP A 72 5.54 -15.89 5.56
C ASP A 72 5.36 -15.57 7.04
N LEU A 73 5.60 -14.29 7.37
CA LEU A 73 4.77 -13.67 8.40
C LEU A 73 3.33 -13.69 7.88
N PRO A 74 2.40 -14.43 8.52
CA PRO A 74 1.01 -14.31 8.17
C PRO A 74 0.61 -12.84 8.34
N PRO A 75 -0.13 -12.27 7.38
CA PRO A 75 -0.70 -10.94 7.57
C PRO A 75 -1.49 -10.99 8.88
N PRO A 76 -1.44 -9.93 9.72
CA PRO A 76 -2.39 -9.83 10.81
C PRO A 76 -3.79 -9.96 10.19
N THR A 77 -4.42 -11.12 10.39
CA THR A 77 -5.74 -11.38 9.84
C THR A 77 -6.70 -10.58 10.70
N GLY A 78 -7.03 -9.37 10.24
CA GLY A 78 -8.26 -8.76 10.71
C GLY A 78 -9.44 -9.64 10.30
N ASP A 79 -10.44 -9.73 11.17
CA ASP A 79 -11.52 -10.69 10.97
C ASP A 79 -12.50 -10.31 9.86
N ALA A 80 -12.48 -9.05 9.42
CA ALA A 80 -13.42 -8.51 8.45
C ALA A 80 -13.07 -8.94 7.02
N ARG A 81 -13.98 -9.71 6.41
CA ARG A 81 -13.88 -10.12 5.00
C ARG A 81 -14.25 -8.97 4.08
N HIS A 82 -13.44 -8.77 3.03
CA HIS A 82 -13.76 -7.82 1.98
C HIS A 82 -14.93 -8.33 1.12
N PRO A 83 -15.92 -7.49 0.79
CA PRO A 83 -16.95 -7.83 -0.19
C PRO A 83 -16.36 -8.08 -1.58
N VAL A 84 -15.32 -7.32 -1.93
CA VAL A 84 -14.53 -7.47 -3.16
C VAL A 84 -13.06 -7.44 -2.78
N ALA A 85 -12.32 -8.49 -3.19
CA ALA A 85 -10.91 -8.63 -2.86
C ALA A 85 -10.07 -7.48 -3.42
N HIS A 86 -9.02 -7.08 -2.69
CA HIS A 86 -8.01 -6.16 -3.22
C HIS A 86 -7.07 -6.91 -4.16
N THR A 87 -6.73 -6.26 -5.27
CA THR A 87 -5.69 -6.73 -6.18
C THR A 87 -4.46 -5.82 -6.11
N GLY A 88 -3.29 -6.38 -6.37
CA GLY A 88 -2.06 -5.60 -6.48
C GLY A 88 -1.93 -4.94 -7.85
N VAL A 89 -1.11 -3.89 -7.92
CA VAL A 89 -0.67 -3.31 -9.19
C VAL A 89 0.75 -3.78 -9.54
N ARG A 90 1.02 -3.95 -10.83
CA ARG A 90 2.36 -4.26 -11.32
C ARG A 90 3.12 -2.96 -11.61
N LYS A 91 4.33 -2.82 -11.06
CA LYS A 91 5.24 -1.72 -11.41
C LYS A 91 5.87 -1.99 -12.78
N LEU A 92 5.88 -0.98 -13.64
CA LEU A 92 6.65 -0.97 -14.89
C LEU A 92 7.86 -0.06 -14.69
N ALA A 93 9.03 -0.50 -15.15
CA ALA A 93 10.31 0.12 -14.79
C ALA A 93 10.64 1.38 -15.60
N ASP A 94 10.16 1.45 -16.84
CA ASP A 94 10.56 2.46 -17.83
C ASP A 94 9.44 2.74 -18.84
N GLU A 95 9.63 3.80 -19.62
CA GLU A 95 8.70 4.26 -20.67
C GLU A 95 8.46 3.20 -21.75
N ASP A 96 9.49 2.45 -22.16
CA ASP A 96 9.38 1.38 -23.15
C ASP A 96 8.47 0.24 -22.65
N SER A 97 8.53 -0.09 -21.36
CA SER A 97 7.65 -1.06 -20.72
C SER A 97 6.21 -0.57 -20.65
N VAL A 98 6.01 0.73 -20.39
CA VAL A 98 4.69 1.36 -20.43
C VAL A 98 4.11 1.32 -21.84
N ALA A 99 4.88 1.74 -22.86
CA ALA A 99 4.45 1.74 -24.26
C ALA A 99 4.05 0.33 -24.73
N ARG A 100 4.85 -0.70 -24.39
CA ARG A 100 4.51 -2.09 -24.68
C ARG A 100 3.25 -2.55 -23.95
N TRP A 101 3.06 -2.17 -22.68
CA TRP A 101 1.84 -2.48 -21.95
C TRP A 101 0.61 -1.80 -22.55
N MET A 102 0.73 -0.57 -23.03
CA MET A 102 -0.38 0.17 -23.65
C MET A 102 -0.79 -0.38 -25.02
N LYS A 103 0.08 -1.16 -25.68
CA LYS A 103 -0.22 -1.73 -27.00
C LYS A 103 -1.55 -2.50 -26.99
N ASN A 104 -2.42 -2.13 -27.93
CA ASN A 104 -3.78 -2.68 -28.10
C ASN A 104 -4.77 -2.41 -26.95
N LYS A 105 -4.53 -1.37 -26.13
CA LYS A 105 -5.50 -0.89 -25.14
C LYS A 105 -6.08 0.46 -25.59
N SER A 106 -7.39 0.63 -25.46
CA SER A 106 -8.08 1.91 -25.63
C SER A 106 -8.62 2.40 -24.28
N ASP A 107 -9.06 3.66 -24.24
CA ASP A 107 -9.77 4.26 -23.10
C ASP A 107 -9.00 4.21 -21.77
N LEU A 108 -7.67 4.29 -21.84
CA LEU A 108 -6.83 4.25 -20.65
C LEU A 108 -7.10 5.43 -19.73
N TRP A 109 -7.34 5.12 -18.45
CA TRP A 109 -7.52 6.09 -17.39
C TRP A 109 -6.26 6.16 -16.52
N ILE A 110 -5.76 7.38 -16.30
CA ILE A 110 -4.55 7.63 -15.52
C ILE A 110 -4.96 8.24 -14.18
N GLN A 111 -4.48 7.64 -13.09
CA GLN A 111 -4.68 8.15 -11.74
C GLN A 111 -3.33 8.37 -11.05
N PRO A 112 -3.23 9.34 -10.13
CA PRO A 112 -2.05 9.46 -9.28
C PRO A 112 -1.91 8.22 -8.40
N LYS A 113 -0.66 7.74 -8.24
CA LYS A 113 -0.35 6.73 -7.23
C LYS A 113 -0.23 7.43 -5.87
N VAL A 114 -1.31 7.38 -5.10
CA VAL A 114 -1.34 7.92 -3.73
C VAL A 114 -0.49 7.02 -2.82
N ASP A 115 0.29 7.63 -1.93
CA ASP A 115 1.10 6.89 -0.95
C ASP A 115 0.43 6.88 0.43
N GLY A 116 -0.29 5.80 0.72
CA GLY A 116 -1.01 5.64 1.97
C GLY A 116 -1.34 4.17 2.26
N VAL A 117 -2.51 3.94 2.86
CA VAL A 117 -3.00 2.60 3.15
C VAL A 117 -4.34 2.37 2.46
N ALA A 118 -4.39 1.32 1.64
CA ALA A 118 -5.59 0.88 0.97
C ALA A 118 -6.71 0.51 1.97
N VAL A 119 -7.93 0.96 1.66
CA VAL A 119 -9.15 0.78 2.46
C VAL A 119 -10.32 0.38 1.56
N THR A 120 -11.19 -0.48 2.09
CA THR A 120 -12.54 -0.71 1.53
C THR A 120 -13.56 0.03 2.37
N LEU A 121 -14.44 0.79 1.72
CA LEU A 121 -15.57 1.48 2.34
C LEU A 121 -16.87 0.87 1.83
N VAL A 122 -17.78 0.52 2.73
CA VAL A 122 -19.10 -0.01 2.38
C VAL A 122 -20.15 0.97 2.87
N TYR A 123 -20.95 1.46 1.92
CA TYR A 123 -22.12 2.28 2.18
C TYR A 123 -23.38 1.44 1.99
N ARG A 124 -24.33 1.60 2.91
CA ARG A 124 -25.67 1.02 2.82
C ARG A 124 -26.69 2.08 3.22
N GLN A 125 -27.74 2.24 2.41
CA GLN A 125 -28.77 3.26 2.64
C GLN A 125 -28.16 4.66 2.90
N GLY A 126 -27.11 4.98 2.15
CA GLY A 126 -26.40 6.24 2.24
C GLY A 126 -25.51 6.42 3.46
N ARG A 127 -25.25 5.40 4.28
CA ARG A 127 -24.38 5.51 5.47
C ARG A 127 -23.17 4.60 5.39
N LEU A 128 -22.02 5.09 5.85
CA LEU A 128 -20.82 4.27 6.03
C LEU A 128 -21.07 3.20 7.10
N VAL A 129 -21.22 1.95 6.69
CA VAL A 129 -21.44 0.80 7.60
C VAL A 129 -20.17 0.02 7.88
N GLN A 130 -19.20 0.04 6.96
CA GLN A 130 -17.94 -0.68 7.14
C GLN A 130 -16.77 0.07 6.51
N ALA A 131 -15.65 0.13 7.24
CA ALA A 131 -14.34 0.47 6.68
C ALA A 131 -13.36 -0.66 7.03
N ILE A 132 -12.60 -1.16 6.06
CA ILE A 132 -11.73 -2.32 6.22
C ILE A 132 -10.34 -1.98 5.69
N SER A 133 -9.29 -2.22 6.48
CA SER A 133 -7.92 -2.14 5.97
C SER A 133 -7.68 -3.19 4.88
N ARG A 134 -6.67 -3.02 4.03
CA ARG A 134 -6.36 -4.02 3.00
C ARG A 134 -6.07 -5.41 3.57
N GLY A 135 -5.28 -5.50 4.64
CA GLY A 135 -4.80 -6.78 5.20
C GLY A 135 -4.13 -7.65 4.14
N ASP A 136 -4.60 -8.89 3.99
CA ASP A 136 -4.11 -9.84 2.97
C ASP A 136 -4.78 -9.67 1.59
N GLY A 137 -5.73 -8.75 1.50
CA GLY A 137 -6.54 -8.46 0.32
C GLY A 137 -7.87 -9.23 0.26
N LEU A 138 -8.02 -10.31 1.00
CA LEU A 138 -9.29 -11.04 1.21
C LEU A 138 -9.95 -10.66 2.54
N ARG A 139 -9.14 -10.39 3.56
CA ARG A 139 -9.52 -10.00 4.91
C ARG A 139 -8.61 -8.87 5.40
N GLY A 140 -9.15 -8.03 6.26
CA GLY A 140 -8.43 -6.93 6.88
C GLY A 140 -9.06 -6.49 8.20
N GLU A 141 -8.47 -5.47 8.81
CA GLU A 141 -8.92 -4.96 10.10
C GLU A 141 -10.18 -4.11 9.95
N ALA A 142 -11.08 -4.23 10.92
CA ALA A 142 -12.28 -3.40 10.99
C ALA A 142 -11.92 -1.99 11.50
N TRP A 143 -11.91 -1.03 10.58
CA TRP A 143 -11.55 0.37 10.85
C TRP A 143 -12.75 1.31 10.92
N THR A 144 -13.99 0.82 10.86
CA THR A 144 -15.21 1.64 10.79
C THR A 144 -15.27 2.73 11.87
N ALA A 145 -14.97 2.38 13.12
CA ALA A 145 -15.02 3.33 14.24
C ALA A 145 -13.98 4.45 14.10
N ARG A 146 -12.80 4.15 13.54
CA ARG A 146 -11.73 5.11 13.28
C ARG A 146 -12.02 5.94 12.03
N ALA A 147 -12.43 5.29 10.95
CA ALA A 147 -12.79 5.94 9.69
C ALA A 147 -13.89 7.01 9.88
N ARG A 148 -14.88 6.75 10.74
CA ARG A 148 -15.92 7.73 11.09
C ARG A 148 -15.39 8.99 11.79
N GLN A 149 -14.19 8.94 12.39
CA GLN A 149 -13.56 10.08 13.05
C GLN A 149 -12.71 10.91 12.07
N ILE A 150 -12.35 10.38 10.89
CA ILE A 150 -11.56 11.10 9.88
C ILE A 150 -12.45 12.17 9.24
N PRO A 151 -12.20 13.48 9.40
CA PRO A 151 -13.11 14.52 8.93
C PRO A 151 -13.39 14.46 7.42
N ALA A 152 -12.35 14.24 6.61
CA ALA A 152 -12.43 14.22 5.16
C ALA A 152 -13.17 13.01 4.57
N LEU A 153 -13.35 11.94 5.34
CA LEU A 153 -14.07 10.77 4.87
C LEU A 153 -15.57 11.02 4.93
N ALA A 154 -16.28 10.96 3.81
CA ALA A 154 -17.73 11.11 3.79
C ALA A 154 -18.44 10.00 4.59
N LYS A 155 -19.26 10.37 5.59
CA LYS A 155 -20.01 9.38 6.39
C LYS A 155 -21.38 9.08 5.78
N VAL A 156 -21.82 9.96 4.89
CA VAL A 156 -23.08 9.88 4.18
C VAL A 156 -22.81 9.99 2.68
N MET A 157 -23.41 9.09 1.92
CA MET A 157 -23.41 9.11 0.45
C MET A 157 -24.85 9.21 -0.04
N THR A 158 -25.04 9.84 -1.18
CA THR A 158 -26.34 10.02 -1.83
C THR A 158 -26.30 9.51 -3.26
N GLY A 159 -27.47 9.40 -3.89
CA GLY A 159 -27.59 8.95 -5.27
C GLY A 159 -27.07 7.53 -5.45
N GLU A 160 -26.33 7.31 -6.54
CA GLU A 160 -25.88 5.97 -6.94
C GLU A 160 -24.87 5.34 -5.97
N LEU A 161 -24.18 6.16 -5.16
CA LEU A 161 -23.21 5.69 -4.17
C LEU A 161 -23.83 5.34 -2.82
N ALA A 162 -25.14 5.53 -2.63
CA ALA A 162 -25.82 5.27 -1.36
C ALA A 162 -25.70 3.79 -0.91
N ASP A 163 -25.66 2.87 -1.88
CA ASP A 163 -25.45 1.44 -1.66
C ASP A 163 -24.27 0.97 -2.52
N SER A 164 -23.06 1.21 -2.03
CA SER A 164 -21.82 0.98 -2.79
C SER A 164 -20.72 0.35 -1.94
N VAL A 165 -19.82 -0.36 -2.62
CA VAL A 165 -18.51 -0.75 -2.12
C VAL A 165 -17.47 0.08 -2.87
N LEU A 166 -16.68 0.85 -2.15
CA LEU A 166 -15.60 1.67 -2.71
C LEU A 166 -14.25 1.16 -2.23
N GLN A 167 -13.24 1.26 -3.10
CA GLN A 167 -11.85 1.03 -2.74
C GLN A 167 -11.05 2.31 -2.97
N GLY A 168 -10.21 2.65 -2.00
CA GLY A 168 -9.46 3.90 -1.98
C GLY A 168 -8.23 3.85 -1.07
N GLU A 169 -7.45 4.93 -1.05
CA GLU A 169 -6.28 5.11 -0.19
C GLU A 169 -6.65 6.06 0.93
N LEU A 170 -6.40 5.69 2.18
CA LEU A 170 -6.22 6.68 3.25
C LEU A 170 -4.79 7.19 3.19
N PHE A 171 -4.59 8.50 3.18
CA PHE A 171 -3.24 9.08 3.07
C PHE A 171 -3.07 10.29 3.97
N LEU A 172 -1.81 10.64 4.25
CA LEU A 172 -1.48 11.81 5.05
C LEU A 172 -1.46 13.05 4.17
N ARG A 173 -2.31 14.05 4.46
CA ARG A 173 -2.29 15.32 3.76
C ARG A 173 -0.97 16.06 3.97
N ARG A 174 -0.31 16.36 2.87
CA ARG A 174 0.93 17.15 2.83
C ARG A 174 0.94 18.00 1.56
N ASP A 175 0.45 19.22 1.68
CA ASP A 175 0.41 20.16 0.57
C ASP A 175 1.81 20.40 0.01
N GLY A 176 1.96 20.27 -1.30
CA GLY A 176 3.23 20.48 -2.01
C GLY A 176 4.29 19.37 -1.83
N HIS A 177 3.99 18.28 -1.13
CA HIS A 177 4.95 17.18 -0.99
C HIS A 177 4.90 16.22 -2.18
N VAL A 178 5.99 16.12 -2.92
CA VAL A 178 6.20 15.12 -3.97
C VAL A 178 7.29 14.16 -3.52
N GLN A 179 6.93 12.91 -3.23
CA GLN A 179 7.86 11.91 -2.67
C GLN A 179 9.11 11.71 -3.54
N GLN A 180 8.96 11.72 -4.87
CA GLN A 180 10.10 11.59 -5.79
C GLN A 180 11.14 12.71 -5.62
N GLN A 181 10.72 13.90 -5.19
CA GLN A 181 11.57 15.08 -5.05
C GLN A 181 12.09 15.26 -3.62
N ALA A 182 11.26 14.96 -2.62
CA ALA A 182 11.52 15.27 -1.22
C ALA A 182 11.85 14.03 -0.35
N GLY A 183 11.80 12.83 -0.92
CA GLY A 183 12.04 11.56 -0.22
C GLY A 183 10.83 11.06 0.58
N GLY A 184 10.84 9.77 0.95
CA GLY A 184 9.79 9.13 1.72
C GLY A 184 9.70 9.62 3.18
N MET A 185 8.50 9.98 3.64
CA MET A 185 8.24 10.42 5.02
C MET A 185 7.62 9.32 5.91
N ASN A 186 7.65 8.06 5.45
CA ASN A 186 6.95 6.93 6.06
C ASN A 186 5.45 7.24 6.21
N ALA A 187 4.87 7.90 5.20
CA ALA A 187 3.49 8.36 5.22
C ALA A 187 2.53 7.18 5.39
N ARG A 188 2.74 6.10 4.62
CA ARG A 188 2.03 4.83 4.76
C ARG A 188 2.05 4.27 6.19
N ALA A 189 3.23 4.15 6.80
CA ALA A 189 3.35 3.66 8.18
C ALA A 189 2.61 4.59 9.16
N LYS A 190 2.77 5.91 9.03
CA LYS A 190 2.05 6.89 9.87
C LYS A 190 0.54 6.72 9.76
N VAL A 191 -0.01 6.59 8.55
CA VAL A 191 -1.44 6.33 8.33
C VAL A 191 -1.86 5.04 9.02
N ALA A 192 -1.15 3.93 8.79
CA ALA A 192 -1.44 2.65 9.43
C ALA A 192 -1.48 2.79 10.97
N GLY A 193 -0.47 3.44 11.54
CA GLY A 193 -0.37 3.64 12.99
C GLY A 193 -1.50 4.52 13.54
N LEU A 194 -1.94 5.54 12.80
CA LEU A 194 -3.10 6.37 13.19
C LEU A 194 -4.41 5.58 13.19
N MET A 195 -4.55 4.61 12.28
CA MET A 195 -5.74 3.77 12.19
C MET A 195 -5.75 2.64 13.23
N MET A 196 -4.58 2.15 13.65
CA MET A 196 -4.43 1.07 14.64
C MET A 196 -4.49 1.58 16.10
N ARG A 197 -4.06 2.82 16.38
CA ARG A 197 -3.93 3.32 17.76
C ARG A 197 -5.20 3.99 18.29
N ALA A 198 -5.46 3.79 19.58
CA ALA A 198 -6.68 4.28 20.21
C ALA A 198 -6.65 5.79 20.53
N ASP A 199 -5.47 6.32 20.85
CA ASP A 199 -5.19 7.64 21.41
C ASP A 199 -4.88 8.72 20.35
N ALA A 200 -4.92 8.38 19.06
CA ALA A 200 -4.48 9.26 17.98
C ALA A 200 -5.56 10.15 17.35
N ALA A 201 -6.68 10.40 18.05
CA ALA A 201 -7.87 11.03 17.47
C ALA A 201 -7.60 12.42 16.85
N ALA A 202 -6.79 13.25 17.50
CA ALA A 202 -6.45 14.59 16.98
C ALA A 202 -5.69 14.53 15.64
N ALA A 203 -4.86 13.50 15.45
CA ALA A 203 -4.04 13.34 14.25
C ALA A 203 -4.81 12.73 13.06
N LEU A 204 -6.01 12.17 13.27
CA LEU A 204 -6.90 11.73 12.18
C LEU A 204 -7.38 12.90 11.30
N SER A 205 -7.34 14.13 11.82
CA SER A 205 -7.58 15.35 11.03
C SER A 205 -6.52 15.63 9.97
N GLN A 206 -5.37 14.92 10.00
CA GLN A 206 -4.35 15.01 8.96
C GLN A 206 -4.57 13.99 7.84
N LEU A 207 -5.54 13.08 7.99
CA LEU A 207 -5.83 12.07 6.98
C LEU A 207 -6.84 12.59 5.96
N ASP A 208 -6.62 12.19 4.72
CA ASP A 208 -7.58 12.29 3.63
C ASP A 208 -7.86 10.92 3.00
N VAL A 209 -8.82 10.89 2.09
CA VAL A 209 -9.21 9.70 1.34
C VAL A 209 -9.21 9.99 -0.16
N PHE A 210 -8.63 9.08 -0.93
CA PHE A 210 -8.72 9.09 -2.39
C PHE A 210 -9.40 7.82 -2.87
N ILE A 211 -10.57 7.94 -3.51
CA ILE A 211 -11.30 6.79 -4.06
C ILE A 211 -10.81 6.52 -5.48
N TRP A 212 -10.35 5.30 -5.76
CA TRP A 212 -9.86 4.93 -7.09
C TRP A 212 -10.80 3.95 -7.81
N ALA A 213 -11.67 3.24 -7.10
CA ALA A 213 -12.57 2.26 -7.68
C ALA A 213 -13.92 2.15 -6.96
N TRP A 214 -14.93 1.80 -7.74
CA TRP A 214 -16.26 1.39 -7.32
C TRP A 214 -16.54 -0.03 -7.85
N PRO A 215 -16.06 -1.09 -7.16
CA PRO A 215 -16.03 -2.43 -7.73
C PRO A 215 -17.40 -3.10 -7.92
N ASP A 216 -18.41 -2.73 -7.14
CA ASP A 216 -19.80 -3.21 -7.32
C ASP A 216 -20.67 -2.22 -8.13
N GLY A 217 -20.03 -1.24 -8.76
CA GLY A 217 -20.66 -0.25 -9.62
C GLY A 217 -20.91 -0.72 -11.05
N PRO A 218 -21.41 0.19 -11.91
CA PRO A 218 -21.63 -0.12 -13.31
C PRO A 218 -20.31 -0.46 -14.03
N SER A 219 -20.37 -1.38 -14.99
CA SER A 219 -19.20 -1.81 -15.77
C SER A 219 -18.62 -0.72 -16.69
N ASP A 220 -19.31 0.41 -16.84
CA ASP A 220 -18.79 1.56 -17.57
C ASP A 220 -17.71 2.26 -16.75
N MET A 221 -16.48 2.19 -17.26
CA MET A 221 -15.30 2.77 -16.65
C MET A 221 -15.37 4.29 -16.55
N ARG A 222 -15.98 5.00 -17.51
CA ARG A 222 -16.11 6.47 -17.45
C ARG A 222 -17.01 6.86 -16.28
N ARG A 223 -18.18 6.25 -16.21
CA ARG A 223 -19.16 6.50 -15.14
C ARG A 223 -18.61 6.14 -13.76
N SER A 224 -17.88 5.03 -13.66
CA SER A 224 -17.19 4.63 -12.42
C SER A 224 -16.07 5.60 -12.03
N SER A 225 -15.32 6.13 -13.01
CA SER A 225 -14.25 7.10 -12.76
C SER A 225 -14.77 8.48 -12.36
N GLU A 226 -15.86 8.95 -12.98
CA GLU A 226 -16.53 10.20 -12.62
C GLU A 226 -17.08 10.14 -11.19
N ALA A 227 -17.72 9.02 -10.82
CA ALA A 227 -18.22 8.82 -9.47
C ALA A 227 -17.10 8.73 -8.42
N ALA A 228 -15.97 8.07 -8.75
CA ALA A 228 -14.81 7.98 -7.87
C ALA A 228 -14.10 9.34 -7.69
N GLY A 229 -14.00 10.14 -8.76
CA GLY A 229 -13.42 11.49 -8.73
C GLY A 229 -14.31 12.54 -8.07
N ALA A 230 -15.64 12.42 -8.20
CA ALA A 230 -16.61 13.36 -7.62
C ALA A 230 -16.83 13.17 -6.10
N GLY A 231 -16.37 12.05 -5.53
CA GLY A 231 -16.42 11.79 -4.08
C GLY A 231 -15.38 12.56 -3.25
N GLY A 232 -14.50 13.34 -3.89
CA GLY A 232 -13.60 14.27 -3.25
C GLY A 232 -14.16 15.70 -3.26
N VAL A 233 -14.98 16.03 -2.27
CA VAL A 233 -15.32 17.42 -1.89
C VAL A 233 -15.05 17.58 -0.40
#